data_AF-D8S7X3-F1
#
_entry.id   AF-D8S7X3-F1
#
_cell.length_a   1.000
_cell.length_b   1.000
_cell.length_c   1.000
_cell.angle_alpha   90.00
_cell.angle_beta   90.00
_cell.angle_gamma   90.00
#
_symmetry.space_group_name_H-M   'P 1'
#
loop_
_entity.id
_entity.type
_entity.pdbx_description
1 polymer ?
#
loop_
_entity_poly.entity_id
_entity_poly.type
_entity_poly.pdbx_seq_one_letter_code
_entity_poly.pdbx_strand_id
1 'polypeptide(L)'
;MSHSAIRMEGNKLTKDGSFEAAAQAYGLITTSQDDDRDRTLALANQAACYLKLGRFEACINAASAALEMDPNHLKSLYRKALGLLKL
;
A
#
# COMPACT_ATOMS: atom_id res chain seq x y z
N MET A 1 -0.86 18.42 0.00
CA MET A 1 -0.32 17.88 1.28
C MET A 1 1.03 17.25 0.97
N SER A 2 2.03 17.35 1.87
CA SER A 2 3.31 16.66 1.66
C SER A 2 3.14 15.14 1.79
N HIS A 3 4.02 14.34 1.18
CA HIS A 3 4.01 12.87 1.32
C HIS A 3 4.05 12.42 2.78
N SER A 4 4.84 13.13 3.59
CA SER A 4 4.89 12.96 5.05
C SER A 4 3.50 13.06 5.70
N ALA A 5 2.73 14.12 5.38
CA ALA A 5 1.40 14.33 5.94
C ALA A 5 0.41 13.23 5.50
N ILE A 6 0.42 12.87 4.21
CA ILE A 6 -0.46 11.83 3.66
C ILE A 6 -0.14 10.46 4.27
N ARG A 7 1.14 10.13 4.45
CA ARG A 7 1.58 8.89 5.10
C ARG A 7 1.16 8.82 6.56
N MET A 8 1.28 9.93 7.30
CA MET A 8 0.80 9.98 8.69
C MET A 8 -0.69 9.76 8.78
N GLU A 9 -1.47 10.37 7.89
CA GLU A 9 -2.92 10.20 7.85
C GLU A 9 -3.31 8.76 7.50
N GLY A 10 -2.71 8.18 6.45
CA GLY A 10 -2.94 6.78 6.10
C GLY A 10 -2.60 5.82 7.25
N ASN A 11 -1.51 6.09 7.97
CA ASN A 11 -1.12 5.29 9.14
C ASN A 11 -2.12 5.42 10.29
N LYS A 12 -2.65 6.62 10.53
CA LYS A 12 -3.69 6.85 11.53
C LYS A 12 -4.97 6.10 11.17
N LEU A 13 -5.47 6.28 9.94
CA LEU A 13 -6.66 5.58 9.44
C LEU A 13 -6.52 4.05 9.51
N THR A 14 -5.31 3.52 9.24
CA THR A 14 -5.01 2.09 9.38
C THR A 14 -5.11 1.62 10.82
N LYS A 15 -4.60 2.42 11.79
CA LYS A 15 -4.71 2.11 13.22
C LYS A 15 -6.17 2.17 13.70
N ASP A 16 -6.94 3.09 13.13
CA ASP A 16 -8.37 3.26 13.43
C ASP A 16 -9.25 2.21 12.73
N GLY A 17 -8.66 1.26 11.98
CA GLY A 17 -9.37 0.22 11.25
C GLY A 17 -10.12 0.70 10.01
N SER A 18 -9.97 1.96 9.63
CA SER A 18 -10.59 2.58 8.47
C SER A 18 -9.80 2.28 7.19
N PHE A 19 -9.75 1.01 6.80
CA PHE A 19 -8.85 0.54 5.74
C PHE A 19 -9.19 1.08 4.35
N GLU A 20 -10.46 1.30 3.99
CA GLU A 20 -10.81 1.95 2.71
C GLU A 20 -10.22 3.37 2.63
N ALA A 21 -10.42 4.17 3.68
CA ALA A 21 -9.95 5.54 3.73
C ALA A 21 -8.41 5.58 3.72
N ALA A 22 -7.77 4.66 4.47
CA ALA A 22 -6.32 4.52 4.46
C ALA A 22 -5.78 4.18 3.06
N ALA A 23 -6.40 3.23 2.35
CA ALA A 23 -6.00 2.86 0.99
C ALA A 23 -6.12 4.04 0.02
N GLN A 24 -7.18 4.85 0.12
CA GLN A 24 -7.35 6.06 -0.69
C GLN A 24 -6.29 7.10 -0.38
N ALA A 25 -5.99 7.34 0.90
CA ALA A 25 -4.94 8.27 1.31
C ALA A 25 -3.57 7.85 0.73
N TYR A 26 -3.20 6.57 0.82
CA TYR A 26 -1.95 6.09 0.23
C TYR A 26 -1.91 6.24 -1.30
N GLY A 27 -3.04 6.04 -1.99
CA GLY A 27 -3.15 6.23 -3.44
C GLY A 27 -2.84 7.66 -3.92
N LEU A 28 -2.98 8.67 -3.06
CA LEU A 28 -2.59 10.05 -3.38
C LEU A 28 -1.06 10.24 -3.49
N ILE A 29 -0.28 9.38 -2.82
CA ILE A 29 1.19 9.39 -2.93
C ILE A 29 1.60 8.71 -4.23
N THR A 30 0.86 7.68 -4.68
CA THR A 30 1.24 6.90 -5.87
C THR A 30 1.15 7.69 -7.17
N THR A 31 0.39 8.78 -7.18
CA THR A 31 0.29 9.70 -8.33
C THR A 31 1.43 10.72 -8.41
N SER A 32 2.27 10.82 -7.37
CA SER A 32 3.41 11.73 -7.34
C SER A 32 4.67 11.08 -7.96
N GLN A 33 5.49 11.90 -8.63
CA GLN A 33 6.74 11.46 -9.27
C GLN A 33 7.98 11.75 -8.40
N ASP A 34 7.81 12.34 -7.22
CA ASP A 34 8.89 13.05 -6.53
C ASP A 34 9.79 12.16 -5.66
N ASP A 35 9.35 10.96 -5.24
CA ASP A 35 10.17 10.05 -4.41
C ASP A 35 9.74 8.57 -4.55
N ASP A 36 10.62 7.75 -5.13
CA ASP A 36 10.39 6.32 -5.35
C ASP A 36 10.26 5.52 -4.04
N ARG A 37 10.99 5.91 -2.98
CA ARG A 37 10.94 5.24 -1.68
C ARG A 37 9.60 5.48 -1.01
N ASP A 38 9.13 6.71 -0.97
CA ASP A 38 7.84 7.05 -0.37
C ASP A 38 6.70 6.39 -1.14
N ARG A 39 6.79 6.34 -2.48
CA ARG A 39 5.81 5.65 -3.32
C ARG A 39 5.79 4.15 -3.07
N THR A 40 6.95 3.52 -2.93
CA THR A 40 7.08 2.08 -2.57
C THR A 40 6.41 1.78 -1.23
N LEU A 41 6.68 2.60 -0.21
CA LEU A 41 6.08 2.43 1.12
C LEU A 41 4.57 2.66 1.12
N ALA A 42 4.09 3.65 0.36
CA ALA A 42 2.66 3.92 0.20
C ALA A 42 1.94 2.74 -0.46
N LEU A 43 2.45 2.23 -1.59
CA LEU A 43 1.92 1.05 -2.29
C LEU A 43 1.90 -0.18 -1.38
N ALA A 44 2.98 -0.40 -0.62
CA ALA A 44 3.04 -1.52 0.32
C ALA A 44 1.97 -1.42 1.41
N ASN A 45 1.73 -0.23 1.96
CA ASN A 45 0.70 -0.03 2.98
C ASN A 45 -0.72 -0.09 2.40
N GLN A 46 -0.91 0.39 1.17
CA GLN A 46 -2.16 0.23 0.43
C GLN A 46 -2.50 -1.26 0.20
N ALA A 47 -1.50 -2.07 -0.18
CA ALA A 47 -1.67 -3.53 -0.27
C ALA A 47 -2.08 -4.15 1.07
N ALA A 48 -1.53 -3.67 2.19
CA ALA A 48 -1.92 -4.13 3.52
C ALA A 48 -3.40 -3.85 3.82
N CYS A 49 -3.89 -2.66 3.43
CA CYS A 49 -5.29 -2.28 3.59
C CYS A 49 -6.21 -3.18 2.77
N TYR A 50 -5.89 -3.39 1.49
CA TYR A 50 -6.68 -4.29 0.63
C TYR A 50 -6.71 -5.72 1.13
N LEU A 51 -5.60 -6.22 1.67
CA LEU A 51 -5.56 -7.53 2.30
C LEU A 51 -6.52 -7.64 3.50
N LYS A 52 -6.58 -6.58 4.34
CA LYS A 52 -7.52 -6.52 5.48
C LYS A 52 -8.98 -6.44 5.05
N LEU A 53 -9.24 -5.88 3.88
CA LEU A 53 -10.58 -5.75 3.28
C LEU A 53 -11.01 -6.98 2.47
N GLY A 54 -10.17 -8.00 2.35
CA GLY A 54 -10.46 -9.16 1.51
C GLY A 54 -10.41 -8.88 0.00
N ARG A 55 -9.88 -7.72 -0.42
CA ARG A 55 -9.76 -7.34 -1.83
C ARG A 55 -8.44 -7.86 -2.40
N PHE A 56 -8.38 -9.17 -2.64
CA PHE A 56 -7.11 -9.87 -2.92
C PHE A 56 -6.46 -9.45 -4.23
N GLU A 57 -7.22 -9.25 -5.32
CA GLU A 57 -6.68 -8.73 -6.58
C GLU A 57 -6.03 -7.35 -6.42
N ALA A 58 -6.71 -6.43 -5.73
CA ALA A 58 -6.19 -5.10 -5.45
C ALA A 58 -4.93 -5.15 -4.57
N CYS A 59 -4.88 -6.06 -3.60
CA CYS A 59 -3.68 -6.33 -2.80
C CYS A 59 -2.52 -6.79 -3.68
N ILE A 60 -2.74 -7.76 -4.58
CA ILE A 60 -1.70 -8.28 -5.50
C ILE A 60 -1.18 -7.17 -6.40
N ASN A 61 -2.06 -6.34 -6.95
CA ASN A 61 -1.69 -5.24 -7.84
C ASN A 61 -0.85 -4.19 -7.11
N ALA A 62 -1.30 -3.70 -5.96
CA ALA A 62 -0.57 -2.71 -5.17
C ALA A 62 0.79 -3.26 -4.68
N ALA A 63 0.84 -4.52 -4.26
CA ALA A 63 2.09 -5.17 -3.87
C ALA A 63 3.04 -5.36 -5.06
N SER A 64 2.53 -5.70 -6.24
CA SER A 64 3.36 -5.85 -7.45
C SER A 64 3.94 -4.52 -7.90
N ALA A 65 3.15 -3.44 -7.90
CA ALA A 65 3.64 -2.10 -8.20
C ALA A 65 4.76 -1.66 -7.22
N ALA A 66 4.65 -1.99 -5.93
CA ALA A 66 5.74 -1.73 -4.98
C ALA A 66 7.01 -2.53 -5.32
N LEU A 67 6.87 -3.76 -5.82
CA LEU A 67 7.99 -4.64 -6.17
C LEU A 67 8.63 -4.28 -7.52
N GLU A 68 7.93 -3.61 -8.41
CA GLU A 68 8.54 -3.00 -9.62
C GLU A 68 9.55 -1.92 -9.24
N MET A 69 9.35 -1.25 -8.10
CA MET A 69 10.21 -0.18 -7.60
C MET A 69 11.30 -0.70 -6.65
N ASP A 70 10.94 -1.58 -5.71
CA ASP A 70 11.86 -2.30 -4.82
C ASP A 70 11.56 -3.80 -4.85
N PRO A 71 12.22 -4.57 -5.73
CA PRO A 71 11.99 -6.01 -5.88
C PRO A 71 12.22 -6.83 -4.60
N ASN A 72 13.00 -6.30 -3.65
CA ASN A 72 13.36 -6.97 -2.41
C ASN A 72 12.52 -6.49 -1.21
N HIS A 73 11.47 -5.68 -1.44
CA HIS A 73 10.63 -5.19 -0.37
C HIS A 73 9.83 -6.32 0.29
N LEU A 74 10.37 -6.87 1.39
CA LEU A 74 9.87 -8.07 2.08
C LEU A 74 8.36 -8.02 2.40
N LYS A 75 7.85 -6.87 2.85
CA LYS A 75 6.44 -6.74 3.20
C LYS A 75 5.52 -6.82 1.97
N SER A 76 5.98 -6.34 0.81
CA SER A 76 5.22 -6.44 -0.44
C SER A 76 5.23 -7.87 -0.98
N LEU A 77 6.39 -8.56 -0.93
CA LEU A 77 6.49 -9.98 -1.26
C LEU A 77 5.52 -10.82 -0.42
N TYR A 78 5.56 -10.65 0.91
CA TYR A 78 4.68 -11.35 1.84
C TYR A 78 3.20 -11.10 1.55
N ARG A 79 2.80 -9.84 1.33
CA ARG A 79 1.40 -9.49 1.05
C ARG A 79 0.93 -10.01 -0.30
N LYS A 80 1.77 -9.95 -1.34
CA LYS A 80 1.46 -10.55 -2.64
C LYS A 80 1.23 -12.05 -2.52
N ALA A 81 2.09 -12.76 -1.78
CA ALA A 81 1.93 -14.19 -1.52
C ALA A 81 0.61 -14.49 -0.78
N LEU A 82 0.28 -13.72 0.26
CA LEU A 82 -1.00 -13.86 0.96
C LEU A 82 -2.22 -13.56 0.07
N GLY A 83 -2.12 -12.56 -0.80
CA GLY A 83 -3.16 -12.24 -1.77
C GLY A 83 -3.39 -13.40 -2.73
N LEU A 84 -2.31 -13.95 -3.32
CA LEU A 84 -2.38 -15.10 -4.23
C LEU A 84 -2.94 -16.37 -3.57
N LEU A 85 -2.63 -16.60 -2.29
CA LEU A 85 -3.16 -17.75 -1.54
C LEU A 85 -4.66 -17.64 -1.26
N LYS A 86 -5.20 -16.41 -1.23
CA LYS A 86 -6.59 -16.13 -0.83
C LYS A 86 -7.51 -15.76 -2.00
N LEU A 87 -6.94 -15.61 -3.20
CA LEU A 87 -7.68 -15.38 -4.44
C LEU A 87 -8.41 -16.65 -4.87
#